data_AF-A0A5B2TVL2-F1
#
_entry.id   AF-A0A5B2TVL2-F1
#
_cell.length_a   1.000
_cell.length_b   1.000
_cell.length_c   1.000
_cell.angle_alpha   90.00
_cell.angle_beta   90.00
_cell.angle_gamma   90.00
#
_symmetry.space_group_name_H-M   'P 1'
#
loop_
_entity.id
_entity.type
_entity.pdbx_description
1 polymer ?
#
loop_
_entity_poly.entity_id
_entity_poly.type
_entity_poly.pdbx_seq_one_letter_code
_entity_poly.pdbx_strand_id
1 'polypeptide(L)'
;MEDNSNNPNALDGNRVKDSKQKLISYLDSLKFHPNVKEHKTIAQSFGFPSYKEIFRQDAIRRVLQATSTEPTTAATIEKLTGVKQKYVCQIKRQLEKSGELAVAYLGKCPTTGSTGVQFLTSDVELIKSLKK
;
A
#
# COMPACT_ATOMS: atom_id res chain seq x y z
N MET A 1 -24.53 -41.96 -22.66
CA MET A 1 -24.87 -40.56 -22.87
C MET A 1 -24.55 -39.87 -21.54
N GLU A 2 -23.26 -39.67 -21.26
CA GLU A 2 -22.47 -38.51 -21.71
C GLU A 2 -23.10 -37.20 -21.24
N ASP A 3 -22.40 -36.24 -20.67
CA ASP A 3 -21.17 -36.22 -19.89
C ASP A 3 -21.31 -34.91 -19.07
N ASN A 4 -20.72 -34.89 -17.89
CA ASN A 4 -20.91 -33.82 -16.92
C ASN A 4 -20.13 -32.60 -17.39
N SER A 5 -20.82 -31.55 -17.85
CA SER A 5 -20.22 -30.27 -18.25
C SER A 5 -19.59 -29.55 -17.05
N ASN A 6 -18.41 -30.03 -16.64
CA ASN A 6 -17.50 -29.38 -15.71
C ASN A 6 -17.08 -28.04 -16.30
N ASN A 7 -17.50 -26.95 -15.66
CA ASN A 7 -17.01 -25.62 -15.94
C ASN A 7 -15.52 -25.54 -15.51
N PRO A 8 -14.55 -25.42 -16.43
CA PRO A 8 -13.11 -25.46 -16.10
C PRO A 8 -12.60 -24.20 -15.41
N ASN A 9 -13.45 -23.19 -15.14
CA ASN A 9 -13.06 -21.90 -14.58
C ASN A 9 -13.39 -21.71 -13.09
N ALA A 10 -13.85 -22.75 -12.39
CA ALA A 10 -13.92 -22.69 -10.94
C ALA A 10 -12.50 -22.83 -10.36
N LEU A 11 -11.79 -21.70 -10.27
CA LEU A 11 -10.53 -21.60 -9.54
C LEU A 11 -10.74 -22.17 -8.13
N ASP A 12 -10.15 -23.33 -7.87
CA ASP A 12 -10.09 -23.96 -6.54
C ASP A 12 -9.66 -22.91 -5.51
N GLY A 13 -10.52 -22.70 -4.50
CA GLY A 13 -10.30 -21.68 -3.48
C GLY A 13 -8.97 -21.81 -2.74
N ASN A 14 -8.40 -23.02 -2.68
CA ASN A 14 -7.07 -23.23 -2.10
C ASN A 14 -5.96 -22.72 -3.04
N ARG A 15 -6.04 -22.98 -4.34
CA ARG A 15 -5.08 -22.46 -5.33
C ARG A 15 -5.09 -20.92 -5.39
N VAL A 16 -6.25 -20.30 -5.26
CA VAL A 16 -6.37 -18.82 -5.23
C VAL A 16 -5.69 -18.24 -3.99
N LYS A 17 -5.85 -18.87 -2.83
CA LYS A 17 -5.19 -18.44 -1.59
C LYS A 17 -3.66 -18.55 -1.71
N ASP A 18 -3.15 -19.66 -2.24
CA ASP A 18 -1.72 -19.89 -2.41
C ASP A 18 -1.08 -18.88 -3.36
N SER A 19 -1.71 -18.64 -4.52
CA SER A 19 -1.22 -17.64 -5.48
C SER A 19 -1.24 -16.23 -4.87
N LYS A 20 -2.25 -15.91 -4.05
CA LYS A 20 -2.36 -14.59 -3.41
C LYS A 20 -1.21 -14.40 -2.43
N GLN A 21 -0.91 -15.43 -1.63
CA GLN A 21 0.20 -15.40 -0.69
C GLN A 21 1.54 -15.24 -1.41
N LYS A 22 1.75 -15.96 -2.52
CA LYS A 22 2.96 -15.80 -3.35
C LYS A 22 3.10 -14.38 -3.91
N LEU A 23 2.02 -13.77 -4.39
CA LEU A 23 2.04 -12.39 -4.86
C LEU A 23 2.35 -11.41 -3.72
N ILE A 24 1.76 -11.58 -2.54
CA ILE A 24 2.06 -10.74 -1.37
C ILE A 24 3.55 -10.87 -1.00
N SER A 25 4.07 -12.09 -0.89
CA SER A 25 5.49 -12.31 -0.60
C SER A 25 6.42 -11.74 -1.67
N TYR A 26 6.03 -11.81 -2.94
CA TYR A 26 6.76 -11.14 -4.01
C TYR A 26 6.77 -9.62 -3.79
N LEU A 27 5.62 -8.99 -3.53
CA LEU A 27 5.55 -7.56 -3.26
C LEU A 27 6.35 -7.17 -2.01
N ASP A 28 6.37 -8.00 -0.97
CA ASP A 28 7.17 -7.76 0.23
C ASP A 28 8.68 -7.79 -0.05
N SER A 29 9.12 -8.63 -0.98
CA SER A 29 10.52 -8.71 -1.40
C SER A 29 10.99 -7.50 -2.22
N LEU A 30 10.06 -6.73 -2.79
CA LEU A 30 10.41 -5.59 -3.62
C LEU A 30 10.85 -4.38 -2.79
N LYS A 31 11.98 -3.80 -3.18
CA LYS A 31 12.46 -2.53 -2.61
C LYS A 31 11.48 -1.39 -2.84
N PHE A 32 10.85 -1.33 -4.02
CA PHE A 32 9.91 -0.26 -4.40
C PHE A 32 8.57 -0.84 -4.83
N HIS A 33 7.51 -0.09 -4.56
CA HIS A 33 6.16 -0.38 -5.03
C HIS A 33 6.12 -0.33 -6.57
N PRO A 34 5.59 -1.37 -7.24
CA PRO A 34 5.53 -1.42 -8.70
C PRO A 34 4.74 -0.27 -9.32
N ASN A 35 5.11 0.12 -10.53
CA ASN A 35 4.34 1.09 -11.29
C ASN A 35 2.96 0.52 -11.66
N VAL A 36 1.94 1.37 -11.71
CA VAL A 36 0.57 1.00 -12.11
C VAL A 36 0.54 0.25 -13.45
N LYS A 37 1.45 0.57 -14.38
CA LYS A 37 1.56 -0.13 -15.68
C LYS A 37 2.00 -1.60 -15.52
N GLU A 38 2.76 -1.92 -14.48
CA GLU A 38 3.30 -3.26 -14.22
C GLU A 38 2.32 -4.12 -13.41
N HIS A 39 1.35 -3.51 -12.71
CA HIS A 39 0.41 -4.21 -11.83
C HIS A 39 -0.31 -5.36 -12.55
N LYS A 40 -0.76 -5.12 -13.79
CA LYS A 40 -1.44 -6.14 -14.60
C LYS A 40 -0.52 -7.32 -14.91
N THR A 41 0.68 -7.04 -15.40
CA THR A 41 1.66 -8.06 -15.81
C THR A 41 2.09 -8.91 -14.62
N ILE A 42 2.40 -8.27 -13.50
CA ILE A 42 2.74 -8.95 -12.25
C ILE A 42 1.56 -9.82 -11.81
N ALA A 43 0.34 -9.29 -11.74
CA ALA A 43 -0.81 -10.09 -11.32
C ALA A 43 -1.06 -11.32 -12.22
N GLN A 44 -0.94 -11.15 -13.53
CA GLN A 44 -1.10 -12.23 -14.50
C GLN A 44 -0.04 -13.32 -14.34
N SER A 45 1.20 -12.97 -13.96
CA SER A 45 2.23 -13.98 -13.69
C SER A 45 1.92 -14.87 -12.47
N PHE A 46 1.02 -14.42 -11.59
CA PHE A 46 0.49 -15.21 -10.46
C PHE A 46 -0.93 -15.75 -10.70
N GLY A 47 -1.48 -15.61 -11.92
CA GLY A 47 -2.80 -16.13 -12.28
C GLY A 47 -4.00 -15.31 -11.80
N PHE A 48 -3.82 -14.01 -11.49
CA PHE A 48 -4.92 -13.15 -11.02
C PHE A 48 -5.51 -12.27 -12.13
N PRO A 49 -6.83 -12.38 -12.40
CA PRO A 49 -7.52 -11.47 -13.31
C PRO A 49 -7.85 -10.11 -12.68
N SER A 50 -8.05 -10.07 -11.36
CA SER A 50 -8.31 -8.85 -10.58
C SER A 50 -7.26 -8.67 -9.49
N TYR A 51 -6.56 -7.55 -9.52
CA TYR A 51 -5.34 -7.34 -8.73
C TYR A 51 -5.27 -6.00 -8.00
N LYS A 52 -6.15 -5.05 -8.34
CA LYS A 52 -6.11 -3.67 -7.84
C LYS A 52 -6.08 -3.60 -6.32
N GLU A 53 -6.86 -4.45 -5.65
CA GLU A 53 -6.95 -4.46 -4.19
C GLU A 53 -5.65 -4.91 -3.52
N ILE A 54 -4.92 -5.87 -4.10
CA ILE A 54 -3.65 -6.36 -3.53
C ILE A 54 -2.58 -5.26 -3.59
N PHE A 55 -2.45 -4.58 -4.73
CA PHE A 55 -1.50 -3.46 -4.86
C PHE A 55 -1.89 -2.28 -3.98
N ARG A 56 -3.19 -2.02 -3.79
CA ARG A 56 -3.67 -1.02 -2.84
C ARG A 56 -3.26 -1.37 -1.41
N GLN A 57 -3.46 -2.62 -0.99
CA GLN A 57 -3.08 -3.09 0.34
C GLN A 57 -1.57 -3.00 0.56
N ASP A 58 -0.75 -3.37 -0.43
CA ASP A 58 0.70 -3.19 -0.40
C ASP A 58 1.10 -1.71 -0.25
N ALA A 59 0.48 -0.82 -1.01
CA ALA A 59 0.76 0.61 -0.91
C ALA A 59 0.40 1.18 0.48
N ILE A 60 -0.76 0.80 1.04
CA ILE A 60 -1.16 1.19 2.40
C ILE A 60 -0.16 0.68 3.44
N ARG A 61 0.21 -0.60 3.37
CA ARG A 61 1.20 -1.22 4.25
C ARG A 61 2.52 -0.47 4.23
N ARG A 62 3.03 -0.14 3.03
CA ARG A 62 4.28 0.61 2.85
C ARG A 62 4.21 2.02 3.44
N VAL A 63 3.08 2.72 3.27
CA VAL A 63 2.87 4.06 3.86
C VAL A 63 2.88 3.98 5.38
N LEU A 64 2.17 3.02 5.99
CA LEU A 64 2.15 2.82 7.43
C LEU A 64 3.54 2.47 7.96
N GLN A 65 4.24 1.53 7.32
CA GLN A 65 5.62 1.19 7.72
C GLN A 65 6.59 2.38 7.64
N ALA A 66 6.47 3.22 6.61
CA ALA A 66 7.31 4.40 6.47
C ALA A 66 7.02 5.49 7.52
N THR A 67 5.88 5.43 8.20
CA THR A 67 5.42 6.45 9.16
C THR A 67 5.30 5.91 10.59
N SER A 68 5.69 4.65 10.84
CA SER A 68 5.50 3.99 12.13
C SER A 68 6.57 4.30 13.16
N THR A 69 7.78 4.66 12.72
CA THR A 69 8.93 4.92 13.61
C THR A 69 9.18 6.41 13.78
N GLU A 70 9.17 7.16 12.69
CA GLU A 70 9.36 8.61 12.71
C GLU A 70 8.32 9.30 11.81
N PRO A 71 7.81 10.47 12.21
CA PRO A 71 6.96 11.26 11.35
C PRO A 71 7.71 11.65 10.06
N THR A 72 7.06 11.47 8.91
CA THR A 72 7.70 11.75 7.61
C THR A 72 6.74 12.38 6.61
N THR A 73 7.26 12.98 5.53
CA THR A 73 6.43 13.70 4.55
C THR A 73 6.02 12.81 3.39
N ALA A 74 4.93 13.15 2.70
CA ALA A 74 4.48 12.40 1.51
C ALA A 74 5.56 12.27 0.41
N ALA A 75 6.38 13.31 0.23
CA ALA A 75 7.49 13.28 -0.73
C ALA A 75 8.61 12.30 -0.30
N THR A 76 8.93 12.26 1.00
CA THR A 76 9.89 11.30 1.54
C THR A 76 9.34 9.87 1.46
N ILE A 77 8.04 9.66 1.70
CA ILE A 77 7.39 8.35 1.54
C ILE A 77 7.50 7.86 0.09
N GLU A 78 7.26 8.71 -0.92
CA GLU A 78 7.47 8.32 -2.32
C GLU A 78 8.91 7.87 -2.56
N LYS A 79 9.89 8.63 -2.08
CA LYS A 79 11.31 8.30 -2.23
C LYS A 79 11.69 6.96 -1.59
N LEU A 80 11.15 6.67 -0.40
CA LEU A 80 11.45 5.46 0.35
C LEU A 80 10.74 4.22 -0.22
N THR A 81 9.48 4.38 -0.64
CA THR A 81 8.59 3.25 -0.93
C THR A 81 8.31 3.06 -2.41
N GLY A 82 8.56 4.05 -3.26
CA GLY A 82 8.15 4.08 -4.66
C GLY A 82 6.66 4.38 -4.88
N VAL A 83 5.85 4.48 -3.82
CA VAL A 83 4.43 4.83 -3.92
C VAL A 83 4.31 6.30 -4.32
N LYS A 84 3.71 6.56 -5.49
CA LYS A 84 3.61 7.92 -6.03
C LYS A 84 2.92 8.89 -5.08
N GLN A 85 3.45 10.10 -4.93
CA GLN A 85 2.95 11.11 -3.99
C GLN A 85 1.44 11.38 -4.16
N LYS A 86 0.94 11.45 -5.40
CA LYS A 86 -0.50 11.57 -5.66
C LYS A 86 -1.31 10.48 -4.97
N TYR A 87 -0.80 9.25 -4.97
CA TYR A 87 -1.44 8.11 -4.33
C TYR A 87 -1.24 8.09 -2.81
N VAL A 88 -0.06 8.48 -2.33
CA VAL A 88 0.20 8.70 -0.89
C VAL A 88 -0.81 9.70 -0.31
N CYS A 89 -1.11 10.80 -1.00
CA CYS A 89 -2.12 11.77 -0.54
C CYS A 89 -3.54 11.18 -0.47
N GLN A 90 -3.90 10.26 -1.36
CA GLN A 90 -5.19 9.55 -1.30
C GLN A 90 -5.25 8.58 -0.12
N ILE A 91 -4.18 7.80 0.07
CA ILE A 91 -4.03 6.87 1.21
C ILE A 91 -4.06 7.65 2.53
N LYS A 92 -3.33 8.77 2.61
CA LYS A 92 -3.35 9.68 3.77
C LYS A 92 -4.78 10.04 4.18
N ARG A 93 -5.57 10.57 3.24
CA ARG A 93 -6.96 10.97 3.52
C ARG A 93 -7.80 9.80 4.04
N GLN A 94 -7.60 8.61 3.49
CA GLN A 94 -8.30 7.40 3.95
C GLN A 94 -7.90 7.04 5.39
N LEU A 95 -6.59 6.99 5.68
CA LEU A 95 -6.07 6.55 6.99
C LEU A 95 -6.29 7.60 8.09
N GLU A 96 -6.29 8.89 7.76
CA GLU A 96 -6.68 9.95 8.70
C GLU A 96 -8.14 9.81 9.11
N LYS A 97 -9.02 9.43 8.17
CA LYS A 97 -10.43 9.19 8.45
C LYS A 97 -10.66 7.97 9.34
N SER A 98 -9.85 6.90 9.18
CA SER A 98 -9.90 5.73 10.06
C SER A 98 -9.14 5.91 11.37
N GLY A 99 -8.36 6.99 11.51
CA GLY A 99 -7.55 7.26 12.69
C GLY A 99 -6.26 6.46 12.78
N GLU A 100 -5.86 5.78 11.71
CA GLU A 100 -4.61 4.99 11.60
C GLU A 100 -3.39 5.85 11.23
N LEU A 101 -3.63 7.08 10.78
CA LEU A 101 -2.59 8.05 10.43
C LEU A 101 -2.99 9.44 10.94
N ALA A 102 -2.02 10.24 11.37
CA ALA A 102 -2.24 11.63 11.75
C ALA A 102 -1.10 12.54 11.28
N VAL A 103 -1.36 13.84 11.27
CA VAL A 103 -0.32 14.87 11.13
C VAL A 103 0.29 15.12 12.50
N ALA A 104 1.57 14.81 12.66
CA ALA A 104 2.32 15.07 13.90
C ALA A 104 2.68 16.56 14.03
N TYR A 105 3.16 17.18 12.96
CA TYR A 105 3.54 18.60 12.92
C TYR A 105 3.68 19.10 11.48
N LEU A 106 3.86 20.42 11.34
CA LEU A 106 4.26 21.07 10.10
C LEU A 106 5.75 21.44 10.15
N GLY A 107 6.46 21.29 9.03
CA GLY A 107 7.89 21.60 8.99
C GLY A 107 8.42 21.83 7.58
N LYS A 108 9.75 21.73 7.43
CA LYS A 108 10.43 21.78 6.13
C LYS A 108 10.70 20.38 5.62
N CYS A 109 10.30 20.09 4.38
CA CYS A 109 10.50 18.79 3.77
C CYS A 109 11.99 18.52 3.53
N PRO A 110 12.55 17.39 4.02
CA PRO A 110 13.94 17.04 3.73
C PRO A 110 14.16 16.64 2.27
N THR A 111 13.11 16.20 1.56
CA THR A 111 13.20 15.72 0.18
C THR A 111 13.09 16.85 -0.85
N THR A 112 12.18 17.80 -0.64
CA THR A 112 11.91 18.88 -1.62
C THR A 112 12.36 20.27 -1.14
N GLY A 113 12.71 20.41 0.14
CA GLY A 113 13.04 21.70 0.76
C GLY A 113 11.83 22.61 1.02
N SER A 114 10.62 22.22 0.61
CA SER A 114 9.39 23.00 0.78
C SER A 114 9.04 23.18 2.26
N THR A 115 8.58 24.37 2.65
CA THR A 115 8.15 24.69 4.01
C THR A 115 6.65 24.47 4.22
N GLY A 116 6.20 24.37 5.47
CA GLY A 116 4.79 24.18 5.82
C GLY A 116 4.23 22.81 5.42
N VAL A 117 5.09 21.81 5.24
CA VAL A 117 4.66 20.46 4.84
C VAL A 117 4.25 19.63 6.06
N GLN A 118 3.26 18.77 5.86
CA GLN A 118 2.76 17.85 6.89
C GLN A 118 3.72 16.67 7.09
N PHE A 119 4.08 16.42 8.35
CA PHE A 119 4.76 15.22 8.79
C PHE A 119 3.73 14.23 9.33
N LEU A 120 3.66 13.07 8.69
CA LEU A 120 2.66 12.03 8.92
C LEU A 120 3.23 10.97 9.84
N THR A 121 2.43 10.50 10.79
CA THR A 121 2.77 9.41 11.70
C THR A 121 1.64 8.38 11.75
N SER A 122 2.01 7.11 11.84
CA SER A 122 1.12 6.00 12.18
C SER A 122 1.43 5.41 13.56
N ASP A 123 2.29 6.06 14.35
CA ASP A 123 2.57 5.66 15.73
C ASP A 123 1.33 5.90 16.59
N VAL A 124 0.79 4.81 17.16
CA VAL A 124 -0.46 4.83 17.93
C VAL A 124 -0.35 5.69 19.19
N GLU A 125 0.79 5.66 19.89
CA GLU A 125 0.99 6.44 21.11
C GLU A 125 1.12 7.93 20.78
N LEU A 126 1.85 8.26 19.72
CA LEU A 126 1.93 9.63 19.23
C LEU A 126 0.55 10.13 18.77
N ILE A 127 -0.21 9.34 18.01
CA ILE A 127 -1.58 9.67 17.59
C ILE A 127 -2.48 9.96 18.78
N LYS A 128 -2.42 9.14 19.84
CA LYS A 128 -3.20 9.37 21.07
C LYS A 128 -2.82 10.68 21.75
N SER A 129 -1.52 11.01 21.80
CA SER A 129 -1.04 12.24 22.43
C SER A 129 -1.49 13.52 21.72
N LEU A 130 -1.68 13.46 20.40
CA LEU A 130 -2.11 14.59 19.57
C LEU A 130 -3.61 14.91 19.67
N LYS A 131 -4.41 14.01 20.27
CA LYS A 131 -5.87 14.14 20.41
C LYS A 131 -6.30 14.67 21.78
N LYS A 132 -5.36 15.01 22.66
CA LYS A 132 -5.61 15.66 23.95
C LYS A 132 -5.79 17.16 23.77
#